data_AF-A0AA51LYM6-F1
#
_entry.id   AF-A0AA51LYM6-F1
#
_cell.length_a   1.000
_cell.length_b   1.000
_cell.length_c   1.000
_cell.angle_alpha   90.00
_cell.angle_beta   90.00
_cell.angle_gamma   90.00
#
_symmetry.space_group_name_H-M   'P 1'
#
loop_
_entity.id
_entity.type
_entity.pdbx_description
1 polymer ?
#
loop_
_entity_poly.entity_id
_entity_poly.type
_entity_poly.pdbx_seq_one_letter_code
_entity_poly.pdbx_strand_id
1 'polypeptide(L)'
;MPNVYPAEVREKAVRLVLEHRGDYASEYEAIRTIAERMSLKTETVRVWVRKAEAAGDGTHAASASEAEIELRALRRKNAELEKTIEILKAATFFLRAGVRPATQVICRFIAEHRDQFGVVPICRVLTEHGCTIAPRTFYAWLARPLSKRALWDATITAVLASYYVERDEYGRRKPESLYGSLKMWAHLRRQGIEVARCTVERLMRVGGWRGATRAKRVRTTIAEPSAPRPPDLVDRNFRVDRPDALYVADFTYVRMVPCFAYTAFVIDAFAGTIVGWEVSTSKETAFVERAVNQACMLRSMQGNPLRERTIHHSDAGSQYTALRFGETLFLQGLRPSIGSVGDAYDNALAETTIGLYKAECVADDSPFRKGPLRTIGDVEEATSAWVHWYNTGRLMHRLGRIPPAEYEAKYYAEHGADQPVAHK
;
A
#
# COMPACT_ATOMS: atom_id res chain seq x y z
N MET A 1 -40.64 56.64 23.15
CA MET A 1 -41.91 57.40 23.10
C MET A 1 -41.92 58.38 24.26
N PRO A 2 -42.13 59.68 24.05
CA PRO A 2 -42.18 60.65 25.15
C PRO A 2 -43.39 60.35 26.06
N ASN A 3 -43.14 60.40 27.36
CA ASN A 3 -44.10 60.01 28.41
C ASN A 3 -45.22 61.07 28.49
N VAL A 4 -46.43 60.70 28.06
CA VAL A 4 -47.58 61.62 27.87
C VAL A 4 -48.11 62.21 29.19
N TYR A 5 -47.71 61.67 30.33
CA TYR A 5 -48.18 62.10 31.65
C TYR A 5 -47.01 62.61 32.52
N PRO A 6 -47.16 63.77 33.20
CA PRO A 6 -46.18 64.25 34.18
C PRO A 6 -45.93 63.23 35.30
N ALA A 7 -44.69 63.20 35.80
CA ALA A 7 -44.27 62.24 36.84
C ALA A 7 -45.13 62.33 38.12
N GLU A 8 -45.52 63.55 38.50
CA GLU A 8 -46.38 63.82 39.65
C GLU A 8 -47.76 63.15 39.55
N VAL A 9 -48.34 63.10 38.35
CA VAL A 9 -49.64 62.47 38.08
C VAL A 9 -49.53 60.95 38.23
N ARG A 10 -48.43 60.37 37.74
CA ARG A 10 -48.13 58.94 37.88
C ARG A 10 -47.95 58.53 39.33
N GLU A 11 -47.15 59.28 40.10
CA GLU A 11 -46.87 58.97 41.51
C GLU A 11 -48.11 59.11 42.37
N LYS A 12 -48.94 60.13 42.11
CA LYS A 12 -50.23 60.29 42.79
C LYS A 12 -51.20 59.15 42.49
N ALA A 13 -51.29 58.69 41.24
CA ALA A 13 -52.14 57.58 40.85
C ALA A 13 -51.70 56.26 41.50
N VAL A 14 -50.39 55.95 41.51
CA VAL A 14 -49.85 54.75 42.14
C VAL A 14 -50.10 54.75 43.65
N ARG A 15 -49.85 55.88 44.33
CA ARG A 15 -50.09 56.01 45.78
C ARG A 15 -51.56 55.81 46.14
N LEU A 16 -52.49 56.45 45.43
CA LEU A 16 -53.93 56.30 45.68
C LEU A 16 -54.39 54.84 45.52
N VAL A 17 -53.88 54.12 44.52
CA VAL A 17 -54.20 52.70 44.34
C VAL A 17 -53.63 51.86 45.48
N LEU A 18 -52.36 52.05 45.86
CA LEU A 18 -51.72 51.24 46.90
C LEU A 18 -52.32 51.49 48.29
N GLU A 19 -52.73 52.72 48.60
CA GLU A 19 -53.34 53.07 49.89
C GLU A 19 -54.80 52.60 50.00
N HIS A 20 -55.58 52.67 48.92
CA HIS A 20 -57.03 52.42 48.97
C HIS A 20 -57.43 51.06 48.36
N ARG A 21 -56.49 50.20 47.93
CA ARG A 21 -56.80 48.87 47.37
C ARG A 21 -57.60 47.95 48.29
N GLY A 22 -57.55 48.18 49.60
CA GLY A 22 -58.31 47.42 50.60
C GLY A 22 -59.78 47.82 50.71
N ASP A 23 -60.16 48.97 50.16
CA ASP A 23 -61.52 49.52 50.22
C ASP A 23 -62.41 49.04 49.05
N TYR A 24 -61.85 48.25 48.13
CA TYR A 24 -62.53 47.73 46.93
C TYR A 24 -62.52 46.19 46.92
N ALA A 25 -63.45 45.56 46.18
CA ALA A 25 -63.57 44.10 46.15
C ALA A 25 -62.40 43.41 45.42
N SER A 26 -61.65 44.16 44.60
CA SER A 26 -60.40 43.69 44.00
C SER A 26 -59.45 44.85 43.66
N GLU A 27 -58.17 44.54 43.56
CA GLU A 27 -57.14 45.50 43.14
C GLU A 27 -57.44 46.09 41.75
N TYR A 28 -57.98 45.29 40.83
CA TYR A 28 -58.38 45.76 39.51
C TYR A 28 -59.54 46.76 39.56
N GLU A 29 -60.47 46.57 40.50
CA GLU A 29 -61.57 47.51 40.72
C GLU A 29 -61.08 48.83 41.32
N ALA A 30 -60.11 48.80 42.24
CA ALA A 30 -59.43 49.98 42.75
C ALA A 30 -58.71 50.75 41.62
N ILE A 31 -57.96 50.03 40.77
CA ILE A 31 -57.25 50.60 39.61
C ILE A 31 -58.23 51.24 38.63
N ARG A 32 -59.34 50.56 38.30
CA ARG A 32 -60.36 51.09 37.38
C ARG A 32 -61.02 52.35 37.92
N THR A 33 -61.45 52.33 39.18
CA THR A 33 -62.16 53.46 39.81
C THR A 33 -61.26 54.69 39.96
N ILE A 34 -59.99 54.48 40.32
CA ILE A 34 -59.02 55.57 40.47
C ILE A 34 -58.58 56.11 39.11
N ALA A 35 -58.43 55.25 38.10
CA ALA A 35 -58.15 55.67 36.73
C ALA A 35 -59.28 56.54 36.17
N GLU A 36 -60.55 56.15 36.36
CA GLU A 36 -61.71 56.95 35.97
C GLU A 36 -61.74 58.31 36.66
N ARG A 37 -61.53 58.36 37.99
CA ARG A 37 -61.49 59.62 38.76
C ARG A 37 -60.39 60.58 38.31
N MET A 38 -59.26 60.05 37.84
CA MET A 38 -58.13 60.85 37.37
C MET A 38 -58.14 61.09 35.85
N SER A 39 -59.19 60.65 35.14
CA SER A 39 -59.27 60.70 33.67
C SER A 39 -58.09 60.02 32.96
N LEU A 40 -57.60 58.92 33.53
CA LEU A 40 -56.50 58.11 33.01
C LEU A 40 -57.03 56.80 32.42
N LYS A 41 -56.28 56.21 31.48
CA LYS A 41 -56.58 54.86 31.00
C LYS A 41 -56.25 53.83 32.09
N THR A 42 -57.19 52.92 32.38
CA THR A 42 -57.06 51.86 33.38
C THR A 42 -55.78 51.03 33.23
N GLU A 43 -55.44 50.65 32.00
CA GLU A 43 -54.23 49.87 31.71
C GLU A 43 -52.95 50.66 32.01
N THR A 44 -52.97 51.98 31.87
CA THR A 44 -51.81 52.83 32.19
C THR A 44 -51.54 52.87 33.70
N VAL A 45 -52.58 53.00 34.52
CA VAL A 45 -52.46 52.97 35.98
C VAL A 45 -52.03 51.58 36.45
N ARG A 46 -52.56 50.51 35.86
CA ARG A 46 -52.16 49.12 36.14
C ARG A 46 -50.67 48.87 35.92
N VAL A 47 -50.14 49.32 34.77
CA VAL A 47 -48.71 49.18 34.44
C VAL A 47 -47.83 49.96 35.44
N TRP A 48 -48.27 51.15 35.88
CA TRP A 48 -47.53 51.94 36.85
C TRP A 48 -47.48 51.30 38.24
N VAL A 49 -48.59 50.73 38.72
CA VAL A 49 -48.66 50.02 40.01
C VAL A 49 -47.77 48.79 39.99
N ARG A 50 -47.86 47.95 38.94
CA ARG A 50 -46.97 46.80 38.72
C ARG A 50 -45.48 47.18 38.72
N LYS A 51 -45.14 48.31 38.11
CA LYS A 51 -43.75 48.79 38.03
C LYS A 51 -43.25 49.34 39.37
N ALA A 52 -44.14 49.94 40.18
CA ALA A 52 -43.81 50.41 41.52
C ALA A 52 -43.63 49.25 42.51
N GLU A 53 -44.47 48.22 42.42
CA GLU A 53 -44.32 46.98 43.20
C GLU A 53 -43.02 46.26 42.84
N ALA A 54 -42.64 46.23 41.55
CA ALA A 54 -41.34 45.70 41.11
C ALA A 54 -40.14 46.58 41.50
N ALA A 55 -40.34 47.89 41.72
CA ALA A 55 -39.27 48.81 42.14
C ALA A 55 -39.04 48.81 43.66
N GLY A 56 -40.02 48.44 44.47
CA GLY A 56 -39.84 48.14 45.90
C GLY A 56 -38.90 46.96 46.15
N ASP A 57 -38.61 46.17 45.11
CA ASP A 57 -37.67 45.04 45.07
C ASP A 57 -36.33 45.41 44.38
N GLY A 58 -36.07 46.72 44.21
CA GLY A 58 -35.10 47.31 43.29
C GLY A 58 -33.61 47.03 43.55
N THR A 59 -33.24 46.39 44.66
CA THR A 59 -31.85 45.96 44.90
C THR A 59 -31.50 44.67 44.14
N HIS A 60 -32.50 43.83 43.80
CA HIS A 60 -32.27 42.54 43.14
C HIS A 60 -32.33 42.60 41.60
N ALA A 61 -33.05 43.56 41.01
CA ALA A 61 -33.22 43.63 39.55
C ALA A 61 -31.99 44.19 38.81
N ALA A 62 -31.28 45.16 39.39
CA ALA A 62 -30.04 45.69 38.80
C ALA A 62 -28.88 44.69 38.89
N SER A 63 -28.76 43.99 40.02
CA SER A 63 -27.74 42.94 40.21
C SER A 63 -28.01 41.72 39.32
N ALA A 64 -29.27 41.38 39.04
CA ALA A 64 -29.62 40.30 38.11
C ALA A 64 -29.21 40.61 36.67
N SER A 65 -29.36 41.86 36.21
CA SER A 65 -28.96 42.30 34.87
C SER A 65 -27.44 42.27 34.68
N GLU A 66 -26.68 42.74 35.68
CA GLU A 66 -25.21 42.66 35.68
C GLU A 66 -24.71 41.22 35.77
N ALA A 67 -25.32 40.40 36.64
CA ALA A 67 -25.01 38.98 36.76
C ALA A 67 -25.35 38.19 35.48
N GLU A 68 -26.41 38.55 34.75
CA GLU A 68 -26.72 37.94 33.46
C GLU A 68 -25.69 38.29 32.38
N ILE A 69 -25.21 39.54 32.36
CA ILE A 69 -24.16 39.97 31.43
C ILE A 69 -22.86 39.23 31.76
N GLU A 70 -22.49 39.14 33.03
CA GLU A 70 -21.33 38.40 33.50
C GLU A 70 -21.44 36.90 33.19
N LEU A 71 -22.60 36.28 33.42
CA LEU A 71 -22.84 34.88 33.11
C LEU A 71 -22.71 34.60 31.61
N ARG A 72 -23.20 35.50 30.74
CA ARG A 72 -22.99 35.38 29.28
C ARG A 72 -21.52 35.53 28.92
N ALA A 73 -20.79 36.46 29.54
CA ALA A 73 -19.37 36.65 29.31
C ALA A 73 -18.55 35.41 29.75
N LEU A 74 -18.83 34.87 30.93
CA LEU A 74 -18.21 33.66 31.45
C LEU A 74 -18.54 32.43 30.61
N ARG A 75 -19.79 32.26 30.17
CA ARG A 75 -20.18 31.18 29.26
C ARG A 75 -19.44 31.26 27.92
N ARG A 76 -19.30 32.46 27.36
CA ARG A 76 -18.49 32.68 26.14
C ARG A 76 -17.02 32.32 26.37
N LYS A 77 -16.45 32.76 27.49
CA LYS A 77 -15.06 32.44 27.86
C LYS A 77 -14.85 30.95 28.07
N ASN A 78 -15.76 30.26 28.74
CA ASN A 78 -15.70 28.81 28.91
C ASN A 78 -15.77 28.08 27.58
N ALA A 79 -16.70 28.46 26.69
CA ALA A 79 -16.78 27.87 25.36
C ALA A 79 -15.49 28.09 24.53
N GLU A 80 -14.86 29.26 24.65
CA GLU A 80 -13.59 29.57 24.00
C GLU A 80 -12.42 28.78 24.58
N LEU A 81 -12.36 28.60 25.90
CA LEU A 81 -11.37 27.78 26.58
C LEU A 81 -11.54 26.29 26.26
N GLU A 82 -12.77 25.78 26.25
CA GLU A 82 -13.09 24.41 25.84
C GLU A 82 -12.60 24.15 24.41
N LYS A 83 -12.92 25.06 23.48
CA LYS A 83 -12.45 25.00 22.10
C LYS A 83 -10.93 25.03 22.00
N THR A 84 -10.27 25.85 22.82
CA THR A 84 -8.80 25.93 22.90
C THR A 84 -8.19 24.60 23.36
N ILE A 85 -8.77 24.00 24.40
CA ILE A 85 -8.35 22.70 24.93
C ILE A 85 -8.50 21.61 23.86
N GLU A 86 -9.61 21.60 23.12
CA GLU A 86 -9.83 20.64 22.03
C GLU A 86 -8.81 20.80 20.90
N ILE A 87 -8.53 22.04 20.47
CA ILE A 87 -7.49 22.32 19.47
C ILE A 87 -6.12 21.81 19.94
N LEU A 88 -5.74 22.07 21.19
CA LEU A 88 -4.46 21.63 21.75
C LEU A 88 -4.38 20.11 21.87
N LYS A 89 -5.46 19.45 22.32
CA LYS A 89 -5.57 17.99 22.35
C LYS A 89 -5.40 17.37 20.96
N ALA A 90 -5.98 17.98 19.93
CA ALA A 90 -5.80 17.53 18.55
C ALA A 90 -4.37 17.80 18.04
N ALA A 91 -3.75 18.90 18.45
CA ALA A 91 -2.40 19.30 18.04
C ALA A 91 -1.27 18.55 18.78
N THR A 92 -1.58 17.79 19.83
CA THR A 92 -0.59 17.07 20.67
C THR A 92 0.37 16.18 19.86
N PHE A 93 -0.03 15.70 18.67
CA PHE A 93 0.82 14.84 17.84
C PHE A 93 2.10 15.53 17.33
N PHE A 94 2.09 16.87 17.18
CA PHE A 94 3.24 17.64 16.68
C PHE A 94 3.73 18.76 17.62
N LEU A 95 3.09 18.95 18.78
CA LEU A 95 3.51 19.90 19.83
C LEU A 95 4.51 19.32 20.85
N ARG A 96 5.32 18.32 20.46
CA ARG A 96 6.32 17.73 21.37
C ARG A 96 7.37 18.78 21.77
N ALA A 97 7.73 18.81 23.06
CA ALA A 97 8.71 19.73 23.60
C ALA A 97 10.05 19.65 22.85
N GLY A 98 10.58 20.81 22.42
CA GLY A 98 11.90 20.93 21.79
C GLY A 98 11.93 20.83 20.26
N VAL A 99 10.80 20.60 19.57
CA VAL A 99 10.76 20.50 18.10
C VAL A 99 9.86 21.60 17.53
N ARG A 100 10.40 22.47 16.67
CA ARG A 100 9.58 23.39 15.88
C ARG A 100 9.00 22.63 14.67
N PRO A 101 7.68 22.37 14.62
CA PRO A 101 7.08 21.60 13.55
C PRO A 101 7.24 22.31 12.20
N ALA A 102 7.50 21.56 11.13
CA ALA A 102 7.60 22.12 9.79
C ALA A 102 6.28 22.79 9.39
N THR A 103 6.34 23.95 8.72
CA THR A 103 5.16 24.75 8.33
C THR A 103 4.10 23.92 7.58
N GLN A 104 4.53 22.92 6.80
CA GLN A 104 3.61 22.02 6.09
C GLN A 104 2.76 21.14 7.03
N VAL A 105 3.34 20.67 8.14
CA VAL A 105 2.61 19.87 9.15
C VAL A 105 1.53 20.70 9.82
N ILE A 106 1.88 21.95 10.18
CA ILE A 106 0.95 22.90 10.78
C ILE A 106 -0.19 23.24 9.80
N CYS A 107 0.14 23.51 8.54
CA CYS A 107 -0.88 23.82 7.53
C CYS A 107 -1.80 22.62 7.24
N ARG A 108 -1.28 21.39 7.26
CA ARG A 108 -2.09 20.17 7.11
C ARG A 108 -3.06 19.98 8.28
N PHE A 109 -2.59 20.18 9.52
CA PHE A 109 -3.45 20.15 10.70
C PHE A 109 -4.58 21.18 10.62
N ILE A 110 -4.25 22.43 10.22
CA ILE A 110 -5.26 23.48 10.01
C ILE A 110 -6.26 23.04 8.93
N ALA A 111 -5.79 22.45 7.82
CA ALA A 111 -6.68 21.98 6.75
C ALA A 111 -7.66 20.89 7.20
N GLU A 112 -7.20 19.94 8.02
CA GLU A 112 -8.00 18.83 8.55
C GLU A 112 -9.06 19.29 9.56
N HIS A 113 -8.77 20.30 10.37
CA HIS A 113 -9.66 20.73 11.45
C HIS A 113 -10.35 22.09 11.21
N ARG A 114 -10.16 22.70 10.02
CA ARG A 114 -10.74 24.02 9.69
C ARG A 114 -12.26 24.02 9.74
N ASP A 115 -12.91 22.90 9.38
CA ASP A 115 -14.36 22.79 9.33
C ASP A 115 -14.96 22.70 10.74
N GLN A 116 -14.19 22.16 11.70
CA GLN A 116 -14.60 22.02 13.11
C GLN A 116 -14.29 23.28 13.94
N PHE A 117 -13.08 23.84 13.82
CA PHE A 117 -12.64 24.92 14.71
C PHE A 117 -12.48 26.29 14.02
N GLY A 118 -12.40 26.32 12.69
CA GLY A 118 -12.08 27.53 11.93
C GLY A 118 -10.58 27.84 11.91
N VAL A 119 -10.10 28.42 10.80
CA VAL A 119 -8.68 28.69 10.56
C VAL A 119 -8.10 29.71 11.55
N VAL A 120 -8.83 30.80 11.82
CA VAL A 120 -8.35 31.89 12.69
C VAL A 120 -8.22 31.44 14.16
N PRO A 121 -9.21 30.76 14.77
CA PRO A 121 -9.05 30.20 16.12
C PRO A 121 -7.87 29.23 16.24
N ILE A 122 -7.68 28.33 15.27
CA ILE A 122 -6.55 27.39 15.29
C ILE A 122 -5.21 28.15 15.23
N CYS A 123 -5.06 29.09 14.30
CA CYS A 123 -3.80 29.86 14.17
C CYS A 123 -3.48 30.66 15.43
N ARG A 124 -4.51 31.23 16.08
CA ARG A 124 -4.36 31.98 17.33
C ARG A 124 -3.82 31.08 18.45
N VAL A 125 -4.51 29.96 18.70
CA VAL A 125 -4.14 28.98 19.73
C VAL A 125 -2.73 28.42 19.48
N LEU A 126 -2.41 28.03 18.24
CA LEU A 126 -1.08 27.52 17.93
C LEU A 126 0.03 28.58 18.14
N THR A 127 -0.25 29.83 17.80
CA THR A 127 0.72 30.93 17.98
C THR A 127 0.95 31.25 19.45
N GLU A 128 -0.12 31.29 20.26
CA GLU A 128 -0.04 31.46 21.72
C GLU A 128 0.78 30.34 22.39
N HIS A 129 0.75 29.13 21.83
CA HIS A 129 1.46 27.96 22.34
C HIS A 129 2.78 27.64 21.60
N GLY A 130 3.44 28.67 21.03
CA GLY A 130 4.82 28.57 20.53
C GLY A 130 4.97 28.14 19.06
N CYS A 131 3.87 27.89 18.35
CA CYS A 131 3.83 27.58 16.92
C CYS A 131 3.32 28.77 16.10
N THR A 132 4.18 29.76 15.86
CA THR A 132 3.82 30.97 15.11
C THR A 132 3.34 30.65 13.69
N ILE A 133 2.06 30.86 13.41
CA ILE A 133 1.47 30.73 12.08
C ILE A 133 0.34 31.73 11.86
N ALA A 134 0.35 32.41 10.71
CA ALA A 134 -0.69 33.36 10.32
C ALA A 134 -1.72 32.70 9.39
N PRO A 135 -3.01 33.09 9.44
CA PRO A 135 -4.03 32.64 8.49
C PRO A 135 -3.62 32.86 7.03
N ARG A 136 -2.96 34.00 6.72
CA ARG A 136 -2.42 34.29 5.38
C ARG A 136 -1.41 33.23 4.92
N THR A 137 -0.59 32.72 5.82
CA THR A 137 0.37 31.64 5.53
C THR A 137 -0.35 30.35 5.18
N PHE A 138 -1.42 30.02 5.90
CA PHE A 138 -2.28 28.87 5.59
C PHE A 138 -2.95 29.00 4.23
N TYR A 139 -3.61 30.13 3.94
CA TYR A 139 -4.26 30.34 2.64
C TYR A 139 -3.27 30.42 1.49
N ALA A 140 -2.08 31.01 1.70
CA ALA A 140 -1.00 30.97 0.72
C ALA A 140 -0.48 29.54 0.49
N TRP A 141 -0.42 28.71 1.53
CA TRP A 141 -0.10 27.29 1.40
C TRP A 141 -1.20 26.51 0.66
N LEU A 142 -2.46 26.81 0.95
CA LEU A 142 -3.63 26.18 0.32
C LEU A 142 -3.72 26.52 -1.18
N ALA A 143 -3.38 27.76 -1.55
CA ALA A 143 -3.38 28.23 -2.92
C ALA A 143 -2.09 27.88 -3.69
N ARG A 144 -1.04 27.36 -3.02
CA ARG A 144 0.22 27.04 -3.68
C ARG A 144 0.03 25.86 -4.62
N PRO A 145 0.40 25.97 -5.91
CA PRO A 145 0.40 24.84 -6.81
C PRO A 145 1.42 23.80 -6.33
N LEU A 146 1.18 22.53 -6.69
CA LEU A 146 2.12 21.47 -6.41
C LEU A 146 3.49 21.80 -7.02
N SER A 147 4.55 21.64 -6.23
CA SER A 147 5.91 21.79 -6.75
C SER A 147 6.16 20.79 -7.89
N LYS A 148 7.09 21.10 -8.80
CA LYS A 148 7.52 20.16 -9.86
C LYS A 148 7.87 18.77 -9.31
N ARG A 149 8.54 18.73 -8.15
CA ARG A 149 8.86 17.48 -7.45
C ARG A 149 7.62 16.73 -6.97
N ALA A 150 6.63 17.44 -6.41
CA ALA A 150 5.39 16.82 -5.94
C ALA A 150 4.54 16.28 -7.10
N LEU A 151 4.49 17.02 -8.22
CA LEU A 151 3.87 16.54 -9.46
C LEU A 151 4.57 15.29 -9.98
N TRP A 152 5.90 15.31 -10.06
CA TRP A 152 6.67 14.14 -10.51
C TRP A 152 6.50 12.94 -9.59
N ASP A 153 6.55 13.14 -8.26
CA ASP A 153 6.29 12.08 -7.29
C ASP A 153 4.87 11.51 -7.47
N ALA A 154 3.86 12.34 -7.73
CA ALA A 154 2.50 11.89 -8.00
C ALA A 154 2.42 11.07 -9.31
N THR A 155 3.08 11.53 -10.38
CA THR A 155 3.18 10.78 -11.64
C THR A 155 3.83 9.41 -11.44
N ILE A 156 4.99 9.36 -10.77
CA ILE A 156 5.67 8.09 -10.49
C ILE A 156 4.83 7.20 -9.57
N THR A 157 4.11 7.78 -8.61
CA THR A 157 3.21 7.03 -7.74
C THR A 157 2.08 6.38 -8.54
N ALA A 158 1.48 7.10 -9.50
CA ALA A 158 0.47 6.54 -10.39
C ALA A 158 1.04 5.41 -11.27
N VAL A 159 2.23 5.61 -11.85
CA VAL A 159 2.92 4.55 -12.62
C VAL A 159 3.16 3.31 -11.77
N LEU A 160 3.68 3.47 -10.55
CA LEU A 160 3.90 2.35 -9.62
C LEU A 160 2.57 1.68 -9.25
N ALA A 161 1.52 2.44 -8.97
CA ALA A 161 0.20 1.91 -8.66
C ALA A 161 -0.35 1.02 -9.80
N SER A 162 -0.04 1.35 -11.06
CA SER A 162 -0.43 0.52 -12.21
C SER A 162 0.20 -0.87 -12.25
N TYR A 163 1.29 -1.08 -11.49
CA TYR A 163 1.90 -2.40 -11.33
C TYR A 163 1.40 -3.11 -10.07
N TYR A 164 1.31 -2.41 -8.93
CA TYR A 164 1.06 -3.04 -7.63
C TYR A 164 -0.41 -3.07 -7.19
N VAL A 165 -1.27 -2.23 -7.76
CA VAL A 165 -2.67 -2.05 -7.32
C VAL A 165 -3.65 -2.45 -8.40
N GLU A 166 -3.42 -2.02 -9.65
CA GLU A 166 -4.29 -2.36 -10.77
C GLU A 166 -4.33 -3.88 -11.01
N ARG A 167 -5.53 -4.35 -11.37
CA ARG A 167 -5.82 -5.77 -11.62
C ARG A 167 -6.53 -5.93 -12.95
N ASP A 168 -6.23 -7.02 -13.65
CA ASP A 168 -6.94 -7.44 -14.85
C ASP A 168 -8.33 -8.03 -14.51
N GLU A 169 -9.05 -8.48 -15.54
CA GLU A 169 -10.38 -9.11 -15.42
C GLU A 169 -10.39 -10.36 -14.53
N TYR A 170 -9.24 -11.02 -14.35
CA TYR A 170 -9.07 -12.19 -13.50
C TYR A 170 -8.52 -11.83 -12.11
N GLY A 171 -8.45 -10.54 -11.77
CA GLY A 171 -7.93 -10.07 -10.50
C GLY A 171 -6.40 -10.13 -10.38
N ARG A 172 -5.66 -10.32 -11.47
CA ARG A 172 -4.20 -10.46 -11.46
C ARG A 172 -3.52 -9.11 -11.64
N ARG A 173 -2.42 -8.93 -10.92
CA ARG A 173 -1.50 -7.79 -11.15
C ARG A 173 -0.59 -8.11 -12.32
N LYS A 174 0.09 -7.09 -12.85
CA LYS A 174 1.18 -7.30 -13.81
C LYS A 174 2.32 -8.12 -13.16
N PRO A 175 3.01 -9.00 -13.89
CA PRO A 175 4.14 -9.76 -13.34
C PRO A 175 5.23 -8.91 -12.68
N GLU A 176 5.46 -7.69 -13.16
CA GLU A 176 6.42 -6.74 -12.57
C GLU A 176 6.06 -6.30 -11.14
N SER A 177 4.83 -6.56 -10.69
CA SER A 177 4.45 -6.42 -9.27
C SER A 177 5.31 -7.28 -8.33
N LEU A 178 5.98 -8.31 -8.84
CA LEU A 178 6.93 -9.13 -8.08
C LEU A 178 8.24 -8.40 -7.79
N TYR A 179 8.52 -7.28 -8.46
CA TYR A 179 9.76 -6.53 -8.26
C TYR A 179 9.77 -5.76 -6.94
N GLY A 180 10.88 -5.89 -6.22
CA GLY A 180 11.25 -4.94 -5.18
C GLY A 180 11.78 -3.64 -5.78
N SER A 181 12.00 -2.63 -4.95
CA SER A 181 12.40 -1.27 -5.36
C SER A 181 13.58 -1.21 -6.34
N LEU A 182 14.61 -2.01 -6.12
CA LEU A 182 15.80 -2.02 -6.99
C LEU A 182 15.50 -2.55 -8.39
N LYS A 183 14.68 -3.61 -8.50
CA LYS A 183 14.28 -4.17 -9.79
C LYS A 183 13.26 -3.27 -10.47
N MET A 184 12.31 -2.71 -9.71
CA MET A 184 11.32 -1.77 -10.23
C MET A 184 12.00 -0.51 -10.77
N TRP A 185 12.98 0.04 -10.06
CA TRP A 185 13.79 1.16 -10.57
C TRP A 185 14.47 0.84 -11.91
N ALA A 186 15.08 -0.34 -12.03
CA ALA A 186 15.72 -0.76 -13.28
C ALA A 186 14.70 -1.03 -14.40
N HIS A 187 13.53 -1.57 -14.05
CA HIS A 187 12.42 -1.73 -14.98
C HIS A 187 11.94 -0.39 -15.52
N LEU A 188 11.70 0.60 -14.64
CA LEU A 188 11.30 1.96 -15.05
C LEU A 188 12.35 2.62 -15.95
N ARG A 189 13.65 2.47 -15.63
CA ARG A 189 14.74 2.95 -16.50
C ARG A 189 14.70 2.30 -17.89
N ARG A 190 14.41 1.00 -17.97
CA ARG A 190 14.25 0.27 -19.25
C ARG A 190 13.02 0.73 -20.04
N GLN A 191 11.99 1.23 -19.37
CA GLN A 191 10.82 1.86 -20.00
C GLN A 191 11.06 3.34 -20.37
N GLY A 192 12.30 3.85 -20.22
CA GLY A 192 12.63 5.25 -20.52
C GLY A 192 12.21 6.25 -19.43
N ILE A 193 11.75 5.78 -18.27
CA ILE A 193 11.32 6.63 -17.15
C ILE A 193 12.52 6.96 -16.26
N GLU A 194 13.00 8.20 -16.35
CA GLU A 194 14.13 8.66 -15.55
C GLU A 194 13.70 9.03 -14.13
N VAL A 195 13.98 8.13 -13.19
CA VAL A 195 13.70 8.36 -11.76
C VAL A 195 14.88 7.92 -10.90
N ALA A 196 15.18 8.72 -9.88
CA ALA A 196 16.19 8.37 -8.89
C ALA A 196 15.76 7.14 -8.08
N ARG A 197 16.70 6.22 -7.84
CA ARG A 197 16.47 5.00 -7.06
C ARG A 197 15.82 5.26 -5.70
N CYS A 198 16.31 6.26 -4.97
CA CYS A 198 15.79 6.64 -3.65
C CYS A 198 14.35 7.16 -3.70
N THR A 199 13.92 7.71 -4.84
CA THR A 199 12.52 8.12 -5.06
C THR A 199 11.62 6.90 -5.19
N VAL A 200 11.99 5.90 -5.99
CA VAL A 200 11.24 4.64 -6.11
C VAL A 200 11.15 3.93 -4.75
N GLU A 201 12.27 3.80 -4.04
CA GLU A 201 12.31 3.20 -2.70
C GLU A 201 11.39 3.90 -1.70
N ARG A 202 11.43 5.24 -1.67
CA ARG A 202 10.58 6.05 -0.81
C ARG A 202 9.09 5.92 -1.18
N LEU A 203 8.74 6.04 -2.46
CA LEU A 203 7.35 5.99 -2.91
C LEU A 203 6.74 4.61 -2.70
N MET A 204 7.48 3.54 -3.01
CA MET A 204 7.04 2.17 -2.69
C MET A 204 6.84 1.95 -1.20
N ARG A 205 7.73 2.49 -0.35
CA ARG A 205 7.57 2.41 1.11
C ARG A 205 6.30 3.15 1.58
N VAL A 206 6.04 4.34 1.06
CA VAL A 206 4.84 5.13 1.37
C VAL A 206 3.56 4.42 0.89
N GLY A 207 3.59 3.82 -0.31
CA GLY A 207 2.47 3.05 -0.87
C GLY A 207 2.31 1.64 -0.29
N GLY A 208 3.22 1.20 0.59
CA GLY A 208 3.21 -0.16 1.15
C GLY A 208 3.56 -1.26 0.14
N TRP A 209 4.08 -0.93 -1.04
CA TRP A 209 4.38 -1.88 -2.11
C TRP A 209 5.71 -2.59 -1.89
N ARG A 210 5.69 -3.91 -2.02
CA ARG A 210 6.83 -4.79 -1.80
C ARG A 210 6.91 -5.81 -2.93
N GLY A 211 8.13 -6.18 -3.31
CA GLY A 211 8.34 -7.30 -4.21
C GLY A 211 8.17 -8.64 -3.51
N ALA A 212 8.13 -9.71 -4.28
CA ALA A 212 8.01 -11.06 -3.77
C ALA A 212 9.22 -11.45 -2.91
N THR A 213 8.96 -12.07 -1.76
CA THR A 213 9.97 -12.63 -0.86
C THR A 213 9.79 -14.13 -0.77
N ARG A 214 10.89 -14.89 -0.78
CA ARG A 214 10.84 -16.35 -0.61
C ARG A 214 10.35 -16.69 0.80
N ALA A 215 9.43 -17.64 0.90
CA ALA A 215 9.07 -18.24 2.18
C ALA A 215 10.25 -19.06 2.76
N LYS A 216 10.30 -19.21 4.09
CA LYS A 216 11.32 -20.03 4.76
C LYS A 216 11.21 -21.50 4.30
N ARG A 217 12.37 -22.13 4.06
CA ARG A 217 12.51 -23.47 3.51
C ARG A 217 12.07 -24.55 4.51
N VAL A 218 11.33 -25.55 4.02
CA VAL A 218 11.13 -26.86 4.66
C VAL A 218 11.83 -27.89 3.78
N ARG A 219 12.67 -28.75 4.37
CA ARG A 219 13.43 -29.79 3.64
C ARG A 219 12.52 -31.01 3.43
N THR A 220 12.37 -31.48 2.19
CA THR A 220 11.40 -32.54 1.86
C THR A 220 11.98 -33.79 1.20
N THR A 221 13.28 -33.86 0.92
CA THR A 221 13.86 -34.97 0.15
C THR A 221 14.90 -35.74 0.99
N ILE A 222 14.73 -37.06 1.05
CA ILE A 222 15.66 -38.04 1.60
C ILE A 222 16.17 -38.86 0.41
N ALA A 223 17.49 -38.90 0.21
CA ALA A 223 18.12 -39.55 -0.95
C ALA A 223 18.15 -41.08 -0.82
N GLU A 224 18.08 -41.80 -1.94
CA GLU A 224 18.09 -43.27 -1.99
C GLU A 224 19.51 -43.82 -2.30
N PRO A 225 20.12 -44.65 -1.41
CA PRO A 225 21.56 -44.97 -1.49
C PRO A 225 22.03 -45.92 -2.60
N SER A 226 21.17 -46.72 -3.25
CA SER A 226 21.58 -47.97 -3.91
C SER A 226 21.61 -48.01 -5.46
N ALA A 227 21.29 -46.93 -6.18
CA ALA A 227 21.33 -46.92 -7.65
C ALA A 227 22.74 -46.68 -8.22
N PRO A 228 23.15 -47.30 -9.35
CA PRO A 228 24.39 -46.98 -10.06
C PRO A 228 24.37 -45.53 -10.57
N ARG A 229 25.46 -44.76 -10.34
CA ARG A 229 25.49 -43.31 -10.53
C ARG A 229 26.60 -42.85 -11.49
N PRO A 230 26.30 -41.91 -12.41
CA PRO A 230 27.30 -41.14 -13.14
C PRO A 230 28.17 -40.29 -12.19
N PRO A 231 29.40 -39.91 -12.59
CA PRO A 231 30.26 -39.02 -11.80
C PRO A 231 29.70 -37.59 -11.72
N ASP A 232 29.99 -36.89 -10.62
CA ASP A 232 29.79 -35.44 -10.54
C ASP A 232 30.82 -34.74 -11.45
N LEU A 233 30.32 -33.94 -12.39
CA LEU A 233 31.12 -33.21 -13.38
C LEU A 233 31.01 -31.69 -13.18
N VAL A 234 30.23 -31.24 -12.18
CA VAL A 234 29.93 -29.83 -11.94
C VAL A 234 30.75 -29.29 -10.78
N ASP A 235 31.05 -30.10 -9.76
CA ASP A 235 31.83 -29.70 -8.57
C ASP A 235 31.38 -28.34 -8.00
N ARG A 236 30.06 -28.07 -8.07
CA ARG A 236 29.37 -26.81 -7.65
C ARG A 236 29.72 -25.55 -8.44
N ASN A 237 30.41 -25.68 -9.56
CA ASN A 237 30.66 -24.56 -10.46
C ASN A 237 29.51 -24.40 -11.48
N PHE A 238 28.45 -23.70 -11.08
CA PHE A 238 27.34 -23.35 -11.97
C PHE A 238 27.62 -22.13 -12.87
N ARG A 239 28.85 -21.59 -12.86
CA ARG A 239 29.25 -20.51 -13.77
C ARG A 239 29.87 -21.11 -15.01
N VAL A 240 29.08 -21.12 -16.07
CA VAL A 240 29.54 -21.48 -17.42
C VAL A 240 29.66 -20.23 -18.29
N ASP A 241 30.52 -20.30 -19.29
CA ASP A 241 30.93 -19.20 -20.17
C ASP A 241 30.12 -19.10 -21.47
N ARG A 242 29.33 -20.13 -21.79
CA ARG A 242 28.46 -20.18 -22.97
C ARG A 242 27.11 -20.83 -22.67
N PRO A 243 26.06 -20.50 -23.45
CA PRO A 243 24.81 -21.24 -23.45
C PRO A 243 25.04 -22.74 -23.72
N ASP A 244 24.15 -23.57 -23.19
CA ASP A 244 24.10 -25.01 -23.44
C ASP A 244 25.41 -25.75 -23.06
N ALA A 245 26.17 -25.20 -22.11
CA ALA A 245 27.32 -25.88 -21.51
C ALA A 245 26.87 -26.82 -20.38
N LEU A 246 25.95 -26.36 -19.55
CA LEU A 246 25.47 -27.07 -18.37
C LEU A 246 23.97 -26.83 -18.20
N TYR A 247 23.21 -27.91 -18.26
CA TYR A 247 21.82 -27.97 -17.86
C TYR A 247 21.71 -28.52 -16.46
N VAL A 248 20.91 -27.86 -15.63
CA VAL A 248 20.61 -28.31 -14.27
C VAL A 248 19.12 -28.62 -14.19
N ALA A 249 18.78 -29.82 -13.73
CA ALA A 249 17.41 -30.30 -13.68
C ALA A 249 16.99 -30.69 -12.27
N ASP A 250 15.75 -30.33 -11.93
CA ASP A 250 15.08 -30.75 -10.70
C ASP A 250 13.56 -30.64 -10.88
N PHE A 251 12.81 -31.28 -9.98
CA PHE A 251 11.36 -31.15 -9.94
C PHE A 251 10.84 -30.82 -8.54
N THR A 252 9.64 -30.26 -8.48
CA THR A 252 9.01 -29.91 -7.21
C THR A 252 7.54 -30.28 -7.19
N TYR A 253 6.96 -30.36 -5.99
CA TYR A 253 5.53 -30.56 -5.80
C TYR A 253 4.80 -29.20 -5.72
N VAL A 254 3.63 -29.15 -6.35
CA VAL A 254 2.72 -28.00 -6.37
C VAL A 254 1.41 -28.43 -5.72
N ARG A 255 0.97 -27.69 -4.70
CA ARG A 255 -0.30 -27.97 -4.03
C ARG A 255 -1.46 -27.63 -4.96
N MET A 256 -2.33 -28.59 -5.18
CA MET A 256 -3.64 -28.40 -5.78
C MET A 256 -4.73 -28.71 -4.75
N VAL A 257 -5.96 -28.30 -5.01
CA VAL A 257 -7.11 -28.67 -4.16
C VAL A 257 -7.86 -29.82 -4.83
N PRO A 258 -7.88 -31.06 -4.27
CA PRO A 258 -7.31 -31.52 -3.00
C PRO A 258 -5.94 -32.24 -3.10
N CYS A 259 -5.35 -32.39 -4.28
CA CYS A 259 -4.17 -33.23 -4.54
C CYS A 259 -2.86 -32.43 -4.75
N PHE A 260 -1.88 -32.99 -5.45
CA PHE A 260 -0.64 -32.32 -5.81
C PHE A 260 -0.28 -32.63 -7.26
N ALA A 261 0.36 -31.68 -7.93
CA ALA A 261 1.07 -31.90 -9.19
C ALA A 261 2.58 -31.89 -8.93
N TYR A 262 3.33 -32.37 -9.91
CA TYR A 262 4.78 -32.26 -10.00
C TYR A 262 5.13 -31.33 -11.16
N THR A 263 6.11 -30.46 -10.96
CA THR A 263 6.64 -29.58 -12.01
C THR A 263 8.15 -29.78 -12.11
N ALA A 264 8.62 -30.25 -13.26
CA ALA A 264 10.03 -30.43 -13.57
C ALA A 264 10.55 -29.21 -14.32
N PHE A 265 11.82 -28.90 -14.14
CA PHE A 265 12.51 -27.83 -14.85
C PHE A 265 13.87 -28.33 -15.36
N VAL A 266 14.23 -27.87 -16.54
CA VAL A 266 15.57 -27.95 -17.13
C VAL A 266 16.06 -26.52 -17.32
N ILE A 267 17.13 -26.16 -16.64
CA ILE A 267 17.64 -24.78 -16.55
C ILE A 267 19.04 -24.73 -17.15
N ASP A 268 19.26 -23.84 -18.12
CA ASP A 268 20.61 -23.53 -18.61
C ASP A 268 21.35 -22.67 -17.58
N ALA A 269 22.49 -23.18 -17.09
CA ALA A 269 23.31 -22.50 -16.08
C ALA A 269 23.91 -21.17 -16.56
N PHE A 270 24.04 -20.94 -17.87
CA PHE A 270 24.66 -19.74 -18.43
C PHE A 270 23.94 -18.46 -18.02
N ALA A 271 22.71 -18.26 -18.52
CA ALA A 271 21.85 -17.14 -18.16
C ALA A 271 20.84 -17.49 -17.06
N GLY A 272 20.65 -18.78 -16.78
CA GLY A 272 19.57 -19.27 -15.91
C GLY A 272 18.26 -19.43 -16.66
N THR A 273 18.29 -19.50 -18.00
CA THR A 273 17.11 -19.67 -18.87
C THR A 273 16.45 -21.01 -18.57
N ILE A 274 15.13 -21.03 -18.40
CA ILE A 274 14.37 -22.28 -18.32
C ILE A 274 14.13 -22.75 -19.75
N VAL A 275 14.85 -23.79 -20.16
CA VAL A 275 14.81 -24.32 -21.53
C VAL A 275 13.79 -25.44 -21.69
N GLY A 276 13.43 -26.11 -20.60
CA GLY A 276 12.39 -27.12 -20.57
C GLY A 276 11.68 -27.17 -19.22
N TRP A 277 10.41 -27.57 -19.25
CA TRP A 277 9.58 -27.79 -18.08
C TRP A 277 8.43 -28.73 -18.43
N GLU A 278 7.89 -29.41 -17.42
CA GLU A 278 6.75 -30.30 -17.58
C GLU A 278 5.92 -30.28 -16.30
N VAL A 279 4.60 -30.42 -16.41
CA VAL A 279 3.71 -30.64 -15.26
C VAL A 279 3.08 -32.03 -15.38
N SER A 280 2.99 -32.76 -14.27
CA SER A 280 2.43 -34.12 -14.26
C SER A 280 1.77 -34.43 -12.92
N THR A 281 0.79 -35.34 -12.91
CA THR A 281 0.23 -35.94 -11.69
C THR A 281 1.02 -37.18 -11.22
N SER A 282 1.92 -37.72 -12.06
CA SER A 282 2.80 -38.86 -11.76
C SER A 282 4.28 -38.45 -11.76
N LYS A 283 5.08 -39.08 -10.86
CA LYS A 283 6.54 -38.89 -10.76
C LYS A 283 7.35 -39.93 -11.56
N GLU A 284 6.77 -40.52 -12.60
CA GLU A 284 7.47 -41.49 -13.45
C GLU A 284 8.63 -40.85 -14.23
N THR A 285 9.60 -41.66 -14.65
CA THR A 285 10.76 -41.19 -15.44
C THR A 285 10.34 -40.43 -16.71
N ALA A 286 9.26 -40.85 -17.37
CA ALA A 286 8.75 -40.19 -18.57
C ALA A 286 8.42 -38.69 -18.36
N PHE A 287 8.09 -38.28 -17.14
CA PHE A 287 7.82 -36.89 -16.81
C PHE A 287 9.08 -36.01 -16.90
N VAL A 288 10.22 -36.47 -16.37
CA VAL A 288 11.48 -35.72 -16.46
C VAL A 288 12.08 -35.80 -17.87
N GLU A 289 11.88 -36.92 -18.59
CA GLU A 289 12.26 -37.07 -19.99
C GLU A 289 11.56 -36.07 -20.90
N ARG A 290 10.25 -35.81 -20.69
CA ARG A 290 9.52 -34.82 -21.50
C ARG A 290 10.06 -33.40 -21.34
N ALA A 291 10.45 -33.01 -20.12
CA ALA A 291 11.09 -31.71 -19.90
C ALA A 291 12.44 -31.59 -20.62
N VAL A 292 13.25 -32.66 -20.65
CA VAL A 292 14.52 -32.71 -21.40
C VAL A 292 14.26 -32.65 -22.90
N ASN A 293 13.31 -33.43 -23.41
CA ASN A 293 12.94 -33.43 -24.83
C ASN A 293 12.46 -32.05 -25.28
N GLN A 294 11.68 -31.35 -24.43
CA GLN A 294 11.26 -29.98 -24.70
C GLN A 294 12.46 -29.03 -24.84
N ALA A 295 13.46 -29.13 -23.95
CA ALA A 295 14.68 -28.33 -24.02
C ALA A 295 15.47 -28.59 -25.31
N CYS A 296 15.63 -29.86 -25.69
CA CYS A 296 16.33 -30.24 -26.92
C CYS A 296 15.59 -29.70 -28.16
N MET A 297 14.27 -29.85 -28.19
CA MET A 297 13.43 -29.36 -29.28
C MET A 297 13.46 -27.83 -29.39
N LEU A 298 13.40 -27.11 -28.26
CA LEU A 298 13.53 -25.65 -28.23
C LEU A 298 14.84 -25.19 -28.88
N ARG A 299 15.96 -25.80 -28.49
CA ARG A 299 17.29 -25.48 -29.02
C ARG A 299 17.44 -25.80 -30.50
N SER A 300 16.91 -26.93 -30.94
CA SER A 300 16.84 -27.29 -32.36
C SER A 300 16.06 -26.25 -33.17
N MET A 301 14.87 -25.85 -32.71
CA MET A 301 14.05 -24.82 -33.37
C MET A 301 14.70 -23.43 -33.42
N GLN A 302 15.58 -23.13 -32.45
CA GLN A 302 16.36 -21.89 -32.42
C GLN A 302 17.61 -21.94 -33.33
N GLY A 303 17.86 -23.05 -34.03
CA GLY A 303 19.03 -23.24 -34.87
C GLY A 303 20.32 -23.53 -34.09
N ASN A 304 20.22 -23.79 -32.79
CA ASN A 304 21.34 -24.08 -31.89
C ASN A 304 21.21 -25.50 -31.31
N PRO A 305 21.13 -26.57 -32.13
CA PRO A 305 20.94 -27.91 -31.62
C PRO A 305 22.06 -28.30 -30.65
N LEU A 306 21.69 -29.02 -29.60
CA LEU A 306 22.62 -29.51 -28.59
C LEU A 306 23.69 -30.38 -29.24
N ARG A 307 24.93 -30.21 -28.81
CA ARG A 307 26.09 -30.99 -29.26
C ARG A 307 26.56 -31.87 -28.11
N GLU A 308 27.36 -32.91 -28.37
CA GLU A 308 27.91 -33.89 -27.40
C GLU A 308 28.82 -33.31 -26.27
N ARG A 309 28.69 -32.03 -25.98
CA ARG A 309 29.42 -31.28 -24.97
C ARG A 309 28.52 -30.70 -23.88
N THR A 310 27.19 -30.82 -23.99
CA THR A 310 26.27 -30.30 -22.98
C THR A 310 26.18 -31.28 -21.81
N ILE A 311 26.49 -30.81 -20.60
CA ILE A 311 26.35 -31.59 -19.37
C ILE A 311 24.91 -31.48 -18.88
N HIS A 312 24.28 -32.59 -18.54
CA HIS A 312 23.00 -32.63 -17.85
C HIS A 312 23.24 -33.05 -16.40
N HIS A 313 23.06 -32.12 -15.46
CA HIS A 313 23.26 -32.33 -14.04
C HIS A 313 21.93 -32.37 -13.29
N SER A 314 21.75 -33.37 -12.43
CA SER A 314 20.56 -33.54 -11.59
C SER A 314 20.93 -34.14 -10.24
N ASP A 315 20.05 -33.93 -9.24
CA ASP A 315 20.17 -34.66 -7.97
C ASP A 315 19.98 -36.17 -8.15
N ALA A 316 20.48 -36.95 -7.20
CA ALA A 316 20.44 -38.43 -7.20
C ALA A 316 19.04 -39.03 -6.92
N GLY A 317 17.97 -38.38 -7.38
CA GLY A 317 16.60 -38.90 -7.30
C GLY A 317 16.41 -40.13 -8.19
N SER A 318 15.56 -41.07 -7.77
CA SER A 318 15.36 -42.35 -8.45
C SER A 318 14.91 -42.21 -9.91
N GLN A 319 14.23 -41.11 -10.26
CA GLN A 319 13.87 -40.76 -11.64
C GLN A 319 15.10 -40.46 -12.50
N TYR A 320 16.06 -39.71 -11.97
CA TYR A 320 17.26 -39.26 -12.68
C TYR A 320 18.35 -40.34 -12.73
N THR A 321 18.28 -41.36 -11.86
CA THR A 321 19.17 -42.52 -11.88
C THR A 321 18.63 -43.71 -12.68
N ALA A 322 17.42 -43.59 -13.27
CA ALA A 322 16.82 -44.68 -14.03
C ALA A 322 17.57 -44.91 -15.36
N LEU A 323 17.76 -46.18 -15.76
CA LEU A 323 18.45 -46.54 -17.01
C LEU A 323 17.85 -45.85 -18.24
N ARG A 324 16.51 -45.83 -18.35
CA ARG A 324 15.78 -45.15 -19.44
C ARG A 324 16.06 -43.66 -19.53
N PHE A 325 16.29 -43.01 -18.39
CA PHE A 325 16.67 -41.60 -18.38
C PHE A 325 18.08 -41.41 -18.94
N GLY A 326 19.02 -42.27 -18.55
CA GLY A 326 20.37 -42.29 -19.10
C GLY A 326 20.40 -42.53 -20.61
N GLU A 327 19.58 -43.45 -21.11
CA GLU A 327 19.39 -43.71 -22.55
C GLU A 327 18.85 -42.46 -23.27
N THR A 328 17.83 -41.80 -22.70
CA THR A 328 17.27 -40.56 -23.25
C THR A 328 18.32 -39.46 -23.35
N LEU A 329 19.12 -39.25 -22.30
CA LEU A 329 20.20 -38.27 -22.31
C LEU A 329 21.23 -38.58 -23.40
N PHE A 330 21.64 -39.85 -23.51
CA PHE A 330 22.59 -40.28 -24.53
C PHE A 330 22.07 -40.03 -25.95
N LEU A 331 20.81 -40.40 -26.23
CA LEU A 331 20.17 -40.20 -27.54
C LEU A 331 20.03 -38.72 -27.91
N GLN A 332 19.91 -37.82 -26.92
CA GLN A 332 19.84 -36.37 -27.11
C GLN A 332 21.22 -35.69 -27.14
N GLY A 333 22.32 -36.45 -27.10
CA GLY A 333 23.68 -35.92 -27.10
C GLY A 333 24.09 -35.24 -25.79
N LEU A 334 23.42 -35.55 -24.68
CA LEU A 334 23.70 -35.00 -23.36
C LEU A 334 24.62 -35.93 -22.55
N ARG A 335 25.57 -35.34 -21.83
CA ARG A 335 26.45 -36.07 -20.91
C ARG A 335 25.86 -36.05 -19.49
N PRO A 336 25.42 -37.21 -18.94
CA PRO A 336 24.86 -37.24 -17.60
C PRO A 336 25.91 -36.92 -16.53
N SER A 337 25.50 -36.14 -15.54
CA SER A 337 26.23 -35.85 -14.31
C SER A 337 25.25 -35.91 -13.14
N ILE A 338 25.65 -36.51 -12.02
CA ILE A 338 24.82 -36.58 -10.81
C ILE A 338 25.63 -36.09 -9.62
N GLY A 339 25.02 -35.26 -8.77
CA GLY A 339 25.66 -34.75 -7.55
C GLY A 339 26.04 -35.85 -6.53
N SER A 340 27.03 -35.57 -5.70
CA SER A 340 27.50 -36.43 -4.62
C SER A 340 26.45 -36.67 -3.52
N VAL A 341 26.44 -37.85 -2.91
CA VAL A 341 25.48 -38.19 -1.83
C VAL A 341 25.74 -37.33 -0.59
N GLY A 342 24.68 -36.70 -0.09
CA GLY A 342 24.67 -36.07 1.23
C GLY A 342 25.04 -34.59 1.24
N ASP A 343 25.35 -33.99 0.08
CA ASP A 343 25.64 -32.57 -0.01
C ASP A 343 24.44 -31.78 -0.55
N ALA A 344 23.89 -30.88 0.26
CA ALA A 344 22.72 -30.08 -0.07
C ALA A 344 22.99 -28.98 -1.11
N TYR A 345 24.24 -28.82 -1.55
CA TYR A 345 24.65 -27.73 -2.45
C TYR A 345 24.82 -28.16 -3.92
N ASP A 346 24.79 -29.46 -4.22
CA ASP A 346 25.11 -29.96 -5.57
C ASP A 346 24.04 -29.57 -6.62
N ASN A 347 22.83 -29.18 -6.20
CA ASN A 347 21.76 -28.70 -7.10
C ASN A 347 21.24 -27.29 -6.78
N ALA A 348 22.08 -26.45 -6.16
CA ALA A 348 21.70 -25.14 -5.64
C ALA A 348 21.07 -24.19 -6.69
N LEU A 349 21.44 -24.32 -7.98
CA LEU A 349 20.85 -23.53 -9.06
C LEU A 349 19.38 -23.88 -9.29
N ALA A 350 19.04 -25.18 -9.36
CA ALA A 350 17.66 -25.60 -9.54
C ALA A 350 16.84 -25.31 -8.28
N GLU A 351 17.38 -25.56 -7.09
CA GLU A 351 16.71 -25.21 -5.82
C GLU A 351 16.36 -23.71 -5.75
N THR A 352 17.28 -22.86 -6.20
CA THR A 352 17.07 -21.40 -6.25
C THR A 352 15.93 -21.04 -7.19
N THR A 353 15.85 -21.69 -8.35
CA THR A 353 14.82 -21.45 -9.37
C THR A 353 13.46 -21.98 -8.91
N ILE A 354 13.42 -23.18 -8.33
CA ILE A 354 12.21 -23.77 -7.71
C ILE A 354 11.70 -22.88 -6.57
N GLY A 355 12.59 -22.34 -5.75
CA GLY A 355 12.23 -21.40 -4.70
C GLY A 355 11.59 -20.12 -5.24
N LEU A 356 12.02 -19.64 -6.41
CA LEU A 356 11.35 -18.54 -7.11
C LEU A 356 10.01 -18.96 -7.67
N TYR A 357 9.94 -20.09 -8.38
CA TYR A 357 8.70 -20.62 -8.93
C TYR A 357 7.61 -20.74 -7.84
N LYS A 358 7.94 -21.28 -6.67
CA LYS A 358 6.98 -21.39 -5.56
C LYS A 358 6.51 -20.03 -5.03
N ALA A 359 7.42 -19.05 -4.93
CA ALA A 359 7.11 -17.73 -4.38
C ALA A 359 6.44 -16.79 -5.39
N GLU A 360 6.76 -16.92 -6.68
CA GLU A 360 6.34 -16.01 -7.74
C GLU A 360 5.17 -16.56 -8.55
N CYS A 361 5.12 -17.87 -8.81
CA CYS A 361 4.10 -18.52 -9.64
C CYS A 361 3.02 -19.22 -8.81
N VAL A 362 3.41 -20.00 -7.80
CA VAL A 362 2.50 -20.89 -7.07
C VAL A 362 1.80 -20.19 -5.90
N ALA A 363 2.37 -19.12 -5.33
CA ALA A 363 1.78 -18.41 -4.20
C ALA A 363 0.34 -17.93 -4.46
N ASP A 364 -0.50 -17.82 -3.42
CA ASP A 364 -1.93 -17.50 -3.58
C ASP A 364 -2.20 -16.13 -4.20
N ASP A 365 -1.32 -15.16 -3.99
CA ASP A 365 -1.42 -13.82 -4.58
C ASP A 365 -0.57 -13.64 -5.86
N SER A 366 -0.14 -14.76 -6.45
CA SER A 366 0.65 -14.79 -7.68
C SER A 366 -0.07 -14.08 -8.84
N PRO A 367 0.64 -13.24 -9.62
CA PRO A 367 0.09 -12.63 -10.82
C PRO A 367 -0.14 -13.63 -11.97
N PHE A 368 0.26 -14.89 -11.82
CA PHE A 368 0.10 -15.92 -12.84
C PHE A 368 -1.12 -16.82 -12.61
N ARG A 369 -1.78 -16.70 -11.44
CA ARG A 369 -2.94 -17.52 -11.08
C ARG A 369 -4.24 -16.75 -11.32
N LYS A 370 -5.24 -17.41 -11.93
CA LYS A 370 -6.62 -16.88 -12.02
C LYS A 370 -7.48 -17.24 -10.80
N GLY A 371 -6.93 -18.00 -9.86
CA GLY A 371 -7.64 -18.50 -8.69
C GLY A 371 -6.91 -19.67 -8.00
N PRO A 372 -7.64 -20.47 -7.20
CA PRO A 372 -7.13 -21.73 -6.64
C PRO A 372 -6.74 -22.72 -7.75
N LEU A 373 -5.59 -23.40 -7.58
CA LEU A 373 -5.14 -24.45 -8.48
C LEU A 373 -5.95 -25.73 -8.22
N ARG A 374 -6.82 -26.13 -9.16
CA ARG A 374 -7.74 -27.28 -9.01
C ARG A 374 -7.43 -28.40 -10.01
N THR A 375 -6.92 -28.04 -11.17
CA THR A 375 -6.63 -28.95 -12.28
C THR A 375 -5.16 -28.87 -12.68
N ILE A 376 -4.69 -29.89 -13.41
CA ILE A 376 -3.34 -29.85 -14.01
C ILE A 376 -3.20 -28.66 -14.97
N GLY A 377 -4.25 -28.35 -15.74
CA GLY A 377 -4.29 -27.21 -16.65
C GLY A 377 -4.10 -25.87 -15.95
N ASP A 378 -4.62 -25.70 -14.73
CA ASP A 378 -4.38 -24.47 -13.95
C ASP A 378 -2.88 -24.29 -13.62
N VAL A 379 -2.20 -25.40 -13.31
CA VAL A 379 -0.77 -25.41 -13.01
C VAL A 379 0.05 -25.19 -14.28
N GLU A 380 -0.30 -25.86 -15.38
CA GLU A 380 0.34 -25.71 -16.68
C GLU A 380 0.22 -24.28 -17.21
N GLU A 381 -0.97 -23.68 -17.15
CA GLU A 381 -1.19 -22.31 -17.61
C GLU A 381 -0.34 -21.33 -16.80
N ALA A 382 -0.38 -21.43 -15.46
CA ALA A 382 0.41 -20.57 -14.59
C ALA A 382 1.92 -20.76 -14.81
N THR A 383 2.38 -22.02 -14.94
CA THR A 383 3.79 -22.35 -15.17
C THR A 383 4.25 -21.82 -16.51
N SER A 384 3.49 -22.03 -17.58
CA SER A 384 3.79 -21.54 -18.92
C SER A 384 3.94 -20.02 -18.94
N ALA A 385 2.98 -19.30 -18.37
CA ALA A 385 3.02 -17.84 -18.28
C ALA A 385 4.20 -17.34 -17.43
N TRP A 386 4.48 -18.01 -16.30
CA TRP A 386 5.63 -17.67 -15.47
C TRP A 386 6.96 -17.96 -16.14
N VAL A 387 7.13 -19.11 -16.79
CA VAL A 387 8.36 -19.48 -17.53
C VAL A 387 8.62 -18.49 -18.65
N HIS A 388 7.58 -18.13 -19.42
CA HIS A 388 7.70 -17.10 -20.44
C HIS A 388 8.21 -15.79 -19.85
N TRP A 389 7.53 -15.24 -18.84
CA TRP A 389 7.95 -14.00 -18.18
C TRP A 389 9.32 -14.11 -17.52
N TYR A 390 9.64 -15.25 -16.90
CA TYR A 390 10.92 -15.52 -16.25
C TYR A 390 12.07 -15.42 -17.26
N ASN A 391 11.89 -15.97 -18.46
CA ASN A 391 12.91 -15.92 -19.50
C ASN A 391 12.99 -14.56 -20.20
N THR A 392 11.85 -13.92 -20.49
CA THR A 392 11.80 -12.74 -21.38
C THR A 392 11.70 -11.40 -20.67
N GLY A 393 11.16 -11.37 -19.44
CA GLY A 393 10.87 -10.14 -18.71
C GLY A 393 11.58 -10.01 -17.37
N ARG A 394 11.84 -11.12 -16.67
CA ARG A 394 12.31 -11.12 -15.28
C ARG A 394 13.75 -10.61 -15.14
N LEU A 395 13.90 -9.46 -14.47
CA LEU A 395 15.24 -8.89 -14.25
C LEU A 395 16.08 -9.72 -13.26
N MET A 396 17.27 -10.12 -13.72
CA MET A 396 18.24 -10.90 -12.96
C MET A 396 19.38 -10.03 -12.42
N HIS A 397 19.63 -10.06 -11.11
CA HIS A 397 20.75 -9.32 -10.52
C HIS A 397 22.10 -9.78 -11.09
N ARG A 398 22.29 -11.11 -11.22
CA ARG A 398 23.55 -11.70 -11.72
C ARG A 398 23.88 -11.33 -13.17
N LEU A 399 22.86 -10.95 -13.96
CA LEU A 399 23.00 -10.60 -15.38
C LEU A 399 23.03 -9.07 -15.59
N GLY A 400 23.19 -8.27 -14.54
CA GLY A 400 23.18 -6.82 -14.68
C GLY A 400 21.78 -6.21 -14.85
N ARG A 401 20.73 -6.88 -14.35
CA ARG A 401 19.31 -6.46 -14.43
C ARG A 401 18.74 -6.49 -15.85
N ILE A 402 19.07 -7.55 -16.58
CA ILE A 402 18.38 -7.92 -17.83
C ILE A 402 17.77 -9.33 -17.70
N PRO A 403 16.80 -9.68 -18.55
CA PRO A 403 16.22 -11.02 -18.60
C PRO A 403 17.20 -12.08 -19.12
N PRO A 404 17.04 -13.37 -18.75
CA PRO A 404 17.85 -14.47 -19.26
C PRO A 404 17.93 -14.51 -20.79
N ALA A 405 16.80 -14.42 -21.49
CA ALA A 405 16.76 -14.46 -22.95
C ALA A 405 17.53 -13.30 -23.60
N GLU A 406 17.51 -12.10 -22.99
CA GLU A 406 18.27 -10.95 -23.50
C GLU A 406 19.78 -11.15 -23.33
N TYR A 407 20.21 -11.71 -22.20
CA TYR A 407 21.62 -12.00 -21.94
C TYR A 407 22.14 -13.07 -22.91
N GLU A 408 21.36 -14.10 -23.15
CA GLU A 408 21.68 -15.17 -24.10
C GLU A 408 21.72 -14.65 -25.55
N ALA A 409 20.76 -13.81 -25.94
CA ALA A 409 20.76 -13.18 -27.26
C ALA A 409 22.01 -12.33 -27.52
N LYS A 410 22.52 -11.62 -26.49
CA LYS A 410 23.80 -10.87 -26.60
C LYS A 410 24.97 -11.80 -26.88
N TYR A 411 25.06 -12.93 -26.18
CA TYR A 411 26.10 -13.93 -26.45
C TYR A 411 26.07 -14.39 -27.91
N TYR A 412 24.88 -14.77 -28.42
CA TYR A 412 24.74 -15.21 -29.81
C TYR A 412 24.99 -14.10 -30.83
N ALA A 413 24.65 -12.84 -30.52
CA ALA A 413 24.98 -11.71 -31.39
C ALA A 413 26.50 -11.47 -31.48
N GLU A 414 27.22 -11.62 -30.36
CA GLU A 414 28.67 -11.45 -30.30
C GLU A 414 29.44 -12.63 -30.94
N HIS A 415 28.95 -13.86 -30.79
CA HIS A 415 29.66 -15.08 -31.23
C HIS A 415 29.09 -15.73 -32.49
N GLY A 416 27.90 -15.31 -32.94
CA GLY A 416 27.26 -15.77 -34.18
C GLY A 416 27.80 -15.10 -35.45
N ALA A 417 28.49 -13.96 -35.31
CA ALA A 417 29.20 -13.29 -36.42
C ALA A 417 30.46 -14.05 -36.88
N ASP A 418 30.94 -15.02 -36.11
CA ASP A 418 32.21 -15.74 -36.32
C ASP A 418 32.06 -17.21 -36.78
N GLN A 419 30.84 -17.69 -37.05
CA GLN A 419 30.66 -19.02 -37.68
C GLN A 419 30.53 -18.88 -39.19
N PRO A 420 31.58 -19.19 -39.99
CA PRO A 420 31.43 -19.28 -41.43
C PRO A 420 30.39 -20.36 -41.72
N VAL A 421 29.38 -19.98 -42.51
CA VAL A 421 28.37 -20.89 -43.05
C VAL A 421 29.10 -21.97 -43.84
N ALA A 422 29.36 -23.11 -43.20
CA ALA A 422 29.86 -24.29 -43.87
C ALA A 422 28.72 -24.83 -44.74
N HIS A 423 28.65 -24.36 -45.98
CA HIS A 423 27.84 -24.97 -47.01
C HIS A 423 28.23 -26.45 -47.14
N LYS A 424 27.24 -27.33 -46.99
CA LYS A 424 27.28 -28.69 -47.55
C LYS A 424 26.12 -28.84 -48.51
#